data_AF-A0A9P9SJ93-F1
#
_entry.id   AF-A0A9P9SJ93-F1
#
_cell.length_a   1.000
_cell.length_b   1.000
_cell.length_c   1.000
_cell.angle_alpha   90.00
_cell.angle_beta   90.00
_cell.angle_gamma   90.00
#
_symmetry.space_group_name_H-M   'P 1'
#
loop_
_entity.id
_entity.type
_entity.pdbx_description
1 polymer ?
#
loop_
_entity_poly.entity_id
_entity_poly.type
_entity_poly.pdbx_seq_one_letter_code
_entity_poly.pdbx_strand_id
1 'polypeptide(L)' 'KRENEGINRRKDTLVKKAFELGEFDSINVALIICKHGRYTTYRSRDYISWQPSFAELQNTYPLPKNILPEDM' A
#
# COMPACT_ATOMS: atom_id res chain seq x y z
N LYS A 1 -16.48 -20.96 1.41
CA LYS A 1 -15.40 -20.88 2.44
C LYS A 1 -14.00 -20.76 1.83
N ARG A 2 -13.60 -21.62 0.86
CA ARG A 2 -12.24 -21.63 0.25
C ARG A 2 -11.81 -20.35 -0.50
N GLU A 3 -12.73 -19.64 -1.16
CA GLU A 3 -12.38 -18.41 -1.91
C GLU A 3 -11.94 -17.26 -0.98
N ASN A 4 -12.63 -17.10 0.16
CA ASN A 4 -12.26 -16.09 1.16
C ASN A 4 -10.90 -16.39 1.80
N GLU A 5 -10.54 -17.66 1.96
CA GLU A 5 -9.20 -18.06 2.43
C GLU A 5 -8.12 -17.69 1.41
N GLY A 6 -8.38 -17.87 0.11
CA GLY A 6 -7.46 -17.45 -0.96
C GLY A 6 -7.23 -15.93 -0.97
N ILE A 7 -8.31 -15.15 -0.86
CA ILE A 7 -8.24 -13.69 -0.82
C ILE A 7 -7.49 -13.20 0.42
N ASN A 8 -7.78 -13.78 1.59
CA ASN A 8 -7.09 -13.41 2.82
C ASN A 8 -5.60 -13.72 2.73
N ARG A 9 -5.21 -14.90 2.20
CA ARG A 9 -3.80 -15.24 1.99
C ARG A 9 -3.09 -14.25 1.05
N ARG A 10 -3.72 -13.86 -0.06
CA ARG A 10 -3.13 -12.86 -0.98
C ARG A 10 -2.96 -11.51 -0.31
N LYS A 11 -3.94 -11.09 0.49
CA LYS A 11 -3.87 -9.86 1.27
C LYS A 11 -2.71 -9.90 2.27
N ASP A 12 -2.55 -10.99 2.99
CA ASP A 12 -1.47 -11.17 3.96
C ASP A 12 -0.10 -11.18 3.26
N THR A 13 0.02 -11.85 2.12
CA THR A 13 1.23 -11.80 1.27
C THR A 13 1.54 -10.38 0.82
N LEU A 14 0.54 -9.61 0.38
CA LEU A 14 0.75 -8.23 -0.06
C LEU A 14 1.26 -7.34 1.08
N VAL A 15 0.67 -7.47 2.27
CA VAL A 15 1.13 -6.75 3.47
C VAL A 15 2.56 -7.16 3.83
N LYS A 16 2.90 -8.45 3.75
CA LYS A 16 4.26 -8.93 3.99
C LYS A 16 5.26 -8.34 2.99
N LYS A 17 4.89 -8.25 1.70
CA LYS A 17 5.75 -7.63 0.69
C LYS A 17 5.92 -6.12 0.88
N ALA A 18 4.85 -5.43 1.29
CA ALA A 18 4.94 -4.03 1.67
C ALA A 18 5.89 -3.82 2.86
N PHE A 19 5.86 -4.74 3.84
CA PHE A 19 6.80 -4.74 4.96
C PHE A 19 8.25 -5.00 4.51
N GLU A 20 8.50 -6.08 3.76
CA GLU A 20 9.84 -6.38 3.23
C GLU A 20 10.43 -5.21 2.43
N LEU A 21 9.59 -4.48 1.67
CA LEU A 21 10.01 -3.31 0.90
C LEU A 21 10.32 -2.09 1.80
N GLY A 22 9.60 -1.93 2.90
CA GLY A 22 9.82 -0.85 3.86
C GLY A 22 11.04 -1.04 4.77
N GLU A 23 11.64 -2.23 4.80
CA GLU A 23 12.90 -2.47 5.54
C GLU A 23 14.14 -1.95 4.80
N PHE A 24 14.00 -1.56 3.53
CA PHE A 24 15.09 -0.91 2.80
C PHE A 24 15.20 0.56 3.16
N ASP A 25 16.44 1.03 3.32
CA ASP A 25 16.72 2.42 3.67
C ASP A 25 16.06 3.41 2.70
N SER A 26 15.48 4.47 3.27
CA SER A 26 14.82 5.56 2.54
C SER A 26 13.56 5.16 1.76
N ILE A 27 13.00 3.97 1.97
CA ILE A 27 11.72 3.56 1.37
C ILE A 27 10.60 3.67 2.40
N ASN A 28 9.64 4.55 2.12
CA ASN A 28 8.40 4.62 2.88
C ASN A 28 7.27 3.95 2.11
N VAL A 29 6.60 3.00 2.76
CA VAL A 29 5.52 2.22 2.13
C VAL A 29 4.23 2.45 2.88
N ALA A 30 3.20 2.89 2.16
CA ALA A 30 1.82 2.92 2.62
C ALA A 30 0.96 2.07 1.68
N LEU A 31 0.10 1.23 2.26
CA LEU A 31 -0.80 0.37 1.51
C LEU A 31 -2.22 0.57 2.03
N ILE A 32 -3.16 0.81 1.12
CA ILE A 32 -4.58 0.97 1.41
C ILE A 32 -5.35 -0.07 0.60
N ILE A 33 -6.11 -0.92 1.28
CA ILE A 33 -6.95 -1.96 0.65
C ILE A 33 -8.41 -1.68 1.03
N CYS A 34 -9.28 -1.50 0.03
CA CYS A 34 -10.72 -1.40 0.24
C CYS A 34 -11.41 -2.71 -0.22
N LYS A 35 -12.12 -3.37 0.70
CA LYS A 35 -12.95 -4.55 0.39
C LYS A 35 -14.35 -4.36 0.95
N HIS A 36 -15.36 -4.31 0.08
CA HIS A 36 -16.77 -4.10 0.46
C HIS A 36 -16.96 -2.90 1.40
N GLY A 37 -16.31 -1.76 1.10
CA GLY A 37 -16.38 -0.54 1.91
C GLY A 37 -15.58 -0.57 3.22
N ARG A 38 -14.87 -1.66 3.52
CA ARG A 38 -13.96 -1.74 4.67
C ARG A 38 -12.53 -1.52 4.23
N TYR A 39 -11.85 -0.61 4.94
CA TYR A 39 -10.46 -0.29 4.68
C TYR A 39 -9.53 -1.10 5.59
N THR A 40 -8.44 -1.59 5.02
CA THR A 40 -7.29 -2.13 5.74
C THR A 40 -6.07 -1.33 5.31
N THR A 41 -5.32 -0.80 6.26
CA THR A 41 -4.16 0.05 5.99
C THR A 41 -2.90 -0.53 6.61
N TYR A 42 -1.79 -0.44 5.89
CA TYR A 42 -0.44 -0.71 6.40
C TYR A 42 0.45 0.51 6.16
N ARG A 43 1.39 0.75 7.08
CA ARG A 43 2.43 1.80 6.98
C ARG A 43 3.75 1.29 7.54
N SER A 44 4.86 1.73 6.97
CA SER A 44 6.21 1.55 7.56
C SER A 44 6.32 2.30 8.90
N ARG A 45 7.22 1.84 9.78
CA ARG A 45 7.26 2.29 11.19
C ARG A 45 7.81 3.70 11.36
N ASP A 46 8.73 4.12 10.50
CA ASP A 46 9.56 5.30 10.75
C ASP A 46 8.86 6.63 10.47
N TYR A 47 7.60 6.60 10.03
CA TYR A 47 6.88 7.78 9.60
C TYR A 47 5.43 7.82 10.11
N ILE A 48 5.27 7.87 11.44
CA ILE A 48 3.96 7.94 12.12
C ILE A 48 3.12 9.16 11.67
N SER A 49 3.77 10.24 11.21
CA SER A 49 3.16 11.51 10.81
C SER A 49 2.93 11.70 9.31
N TRP A 50 3.41 10.80 8.44
CA TRP A 50 3.34 10.95 6.98
C TRP A 50 2.40 9.92 6.38
N GLN A 51 1.12 10.28 6.32
CA GLN A 51 0.23 9.76 5.29
C GLN A 51 -0.16 10.94 4.41
N PRO A 52 0.63 11.26 3.36
CA PRO A 52 0.26 12.29 2.43
C PRO A 52 -1.07 11.86 1.81
N SER A 53 -2.03 12.78 1.80
CA SER A 53 -3.27 12.58 1.08
C SER A 53 -2.95 12.31 -0.39
N PHE A 54 -3.84 11.58 -1.05
CA PHE A 54 -3.68 11.33 -2.49
C PHE A 54 -3.57 12.65 -3.28
N ALA A 55 -4.24 13.71 -2.83
CA ALA A 55 -4.14 15.04 -3.40
C ALA A 55 -2.73 15.65 -3.21
N GLU A 56 -2.12 15.49 -2.03
CA GLU A 56 -0.75 15.94 -1.79
C GLU A 56 0.25 15.15 -2.63
N LEU A 57 0.07 13.84 -2.79
CA LEU A 57 0.93 13.00 -3.65
C LEU A 57 0.92 13.46 -5.11
N GLN A 58 -0.24 13.83 -5.66
CA GLN A 58 -0.32 14.32 -7.04
C GLN A 58 0.39 15.67 -7.26
N ASN A 59 0.69 16.40 -6.19
CA ASN A 59 1.38 17.69 -6.24
C ASN A 59 2.88 17.57 -5.92
N THR A 60 3.43 16.37 -5.72
CA THR A 60 4.86 16.19 -5.45
C THR A 60 5.72 16.35 -6.70
N TYR A 61 6.98 16.75 -6.51
CA TYR A 61 8.01 16.73 -7.55
C TYR A 61 9.12 15.73 -7.21
N PRO A 62 9.51 14.85 -8.15
CA PRO A 62 8.97 14.69 -9.51
C PRO A 62 7.53 14.17 -9.51
N LEU A 63 6.84 14.30 -10.65
CA LEU A 63 5.47 13.80 -10.80
C LEU A 63 5.39 12.33 -10.38
N PRO A 64 4.40 11.95 -9.56
CA PRO A 64 4.27 10.58 -9.11
C PRO A 64 4.00 9.65 -10.30
N LYS A 65 4.63 8.48 -10.29
CA LYS A 65 4.31 7.41 -11.24
C LYS A 65 3.09 6.65 -10.74
N ASN A 66 1.95 6.89 -11.38
CA ASN A 66 0.73 6.12 -11.14
C ASN A 66 0.78 4.83 -11.98
N ILE A 67 0.70 3.66 -11.34
CA ILE A 67 0.63 2.35 -12.01
C ILE A 67 -0.81 1.87 -11.91
N LEU A 68 -1.46 1.65 -13.05
CA LEU A 68 -2.83 1.17 -13.14
C LEU A 68 -2.85 -0.34 -13.44
N PRO A 69 -3.99 -1.03 -13.21
CA PRO A 69 -4.13 -2.43 -13.57
C PRO A 69 -3.81 -2.72 -15.04
N GLU A 70 -4.05 -1.77 -15.95
CA GLU A 70 -3.78 -1.88 -17.38
C GLU A 70 -2.28 -1.87 -17.73
N ASP A 71 -1.43 -1.42 -16.79
CA ASP A 71 0.03 -1.36 -16.96
C ASP A 71 0.74 -2.66 -16.54
N MET A 72 0.00 -3.68 -16.07
CA MET A 72 0.51 -4.96 -15.56
C MET A 72 0.16 -6.13 -16.47
#